data_AF-R9MY00-F1
#
_entry.id   AF-R9MY00-F1
#
_cell.length_a   1.000
_cell.length_b   1.000
_cell.length_c   1.000
_cell.angle_alpha   90.00
_cell.angle_beta   90.00
_cell.angle_gamma   90.00
#
_symmetry.space_group_name_H-M   'P 1'
#
loop_
_entity.id
_entity.type
_entity.pdbx_description
1 polymer ?
#
loop_
_entity_poly.entity_id
_entity_poly.type
_entity_poly.pdbx_seq_one_letter_code
_entity_poly.pdbx_strand_id
1 'polypeptide(L)'
;MLKELLHQKNMSIYKLAGISGIPYSTLNDIVNYKVDIANIRAGIVFKLAGILNISMDKLYELCTNQIIVYSEGYSVKGTVAIRNKKYILEFQYQNREFTDELCPVKKEATMFIESIARWQMEKLISDYEMEKIYELCIKAQR
;
A
#
# COMPACT_ATOMS: atom_id res chain seq x y z
N MET A 1 -10.04 -5.13 -4.27
CA MET A 1 -9.69 -4.29 -5.44
C MET A 1 -10.85 -3.38 -5.85
N LEU A 2 -10.60 -2.20 -6.45
CA LEU A 2 -11.69 -1.32 -6.93
C LEU A 2 -12.63 -2.02 -7.93
N LYS A 3 -12.09 -2.88 -8.81
CA LYS A 3 -12.90 -3.72 -9.73
C LYS A 3 -13.90 -4.60 -9.02
N GLU A 4 -13.53 -5.20 -7.90
CA GLU A 4 -14.42 -6.08 -7.13
C GLU A 4 -15.54 -5.28 -6.50
N LEU A 5 -15.25 -4.08 -6.01
CA LEU A 5 -16.27 -3.19 -5.43
C LEU A 5 -17.27 -2.70 -6.49
N LEU A 6 -16.79 -2.40 -7.70
CA LEU A 6 -17.65 -2.11 -8.86
C LEU A 6 -18.53 -3.30 -9.23
N HIS A 7 -17.97 -4.51 -9.21
CA HIS A 7 -18.72 -5.73 -9.49
C HIS A 7 -19.77 -6.02 -8.41
N GLN A 8 -19.45 -5.83 -7.13
CA GLN A 8 -20.39 -5.99 -6.01
C GLN A 8 -21.55 -4.98 -6.07
N LYS A 9 -21.29 -3.74 -6.52
CA LYS A 9 -22.32 -2.70 -6.72
C LYS A 9 -23.02 -2.79 -8.07
N ASN A 10 -22.74 -3.82 -8.86
CA ASN A 10 -23.29 -4.04 -10.20
C ASN A 10 -23.13 -2.81 -11.12
N MET A 11 -22.00 -2.11 -10.98
CA MET A 11 -21.73 -0.82 -11.60
C MET A 11 -20.61 -0.95 -12.63
N SER A 12 -20.93 -0.69 -13.90
CA SER A 12 -19.94 -0.69 -14.97
C SER A 12 -19.14 0.62 -14.98
N ILE A 13 -17.90 0.57 -15.51
CA ILE A 13 -17.07 1.77 -15.70
C ILE A 13 -17.80 2.82 -16.56
N TYR A 14 -18.60 2.36 -17.53
CA TYR A 14 -19.46 3.22 -18.35
C TYR A 14 -20.54 3.94 -17.54
N LYS A 15 -21.25 3.24 -16.64
CA LYS A 15 -22.22 3.89 -15.75
C LYS A 15 -21.53 4.88 -14.82
N LEU A 16 -20.36 4.53 -14.29
CA LEU A 16 -19.58 5.41 -13.44
C LEU A 16 -19.13 6.68 -14.18
N ALA A 17 -18.73 6.57 -15.45
CA ALA A 17 -18.39 7.72 -16.30
C ALA A 17 -19.58 8.66 -16.49
N GLY A 18 -20.76 8.10 -16.79
CA GLY A 18 -21.98 8.88 -16.99
C GLY A 18 -22.44 9.63 -15.72
N ILE A 19 -22.30 9.01 -14.55
CA ILE A 19 -22.74 9.61 -13.27
C ILE A 19 -21.71 10.63 -12.76
N SER A 20 -20.41 10.34 -12.92
CA SER A 20 -19.34 11.18 -12.36
C SER A 20 -18.94 12.35 -13.25
N GLY A 21 -19.24 12.29 -14.55
CA GLY A 21 -18.74 13.23 -15.56
C GLY A 21 -17.23 13.10 -15.79
N ILE A 22 -16.60 12.03 -15.30
CA ILE A 22 -15.17 11.75 -15.48
C ILE A 22 -15.00 10.93 -16.77
N PRO A 23 -14.02 11.25 -17.63
CA PRO A 23 -13.75 10.46 -18.83
C PRO A 23 -13.54 8.98 -18.53
N TYR A 24 -14.09 8.13 -19.40
CA TYR A 24 -13.93 6.68 -19.31
C TYR A 24 -12.46 6.25 -19.25
N SER A 25 -11.59 6.92 -20.00
CA SER A 25 -10.14 6.66 -20.00
C SER A 25 -9.54 6.81 -18.61
N THR A 26 -9.81 7.94 -17.94
CA THR A 26 -9.34 8.22 -16.58
C THR A 26 -9.88 7.19 -15.58
N LEU A 27 -11.16 6.85 -15.65
CA LEU A 27 -11.75 5.83 -14.78
C LEU A 27 -11.15 4.45 -15.03
N ASN A 28 -10.94 4.09 -16.28
CA ASN A 28 -10.32 2.83 -16.66
C ASN A 28 -8.86 2.77 -16.19
N ASP A 29 -8.13 3.89 -16.22
CA ASP A 29 -6.78 3.96 -15.70
C ASP A 29 -6.74 3.84 -14.17
N ILE A 30 -7.69 4.45 -13.44
CA ILE A 30 -7.85 4.26 -12.00
C ILE A 30 -8.16 2.79 -11.67
N VAL A 31 -9.15 2.21 -12.36
CA VAL A 31 -9.64 0.85 -12.10
C VAL A 31 -8.59 -0.22 -12.45
N ASN A 32 -7.65 0.09 -13.35
CA ASN A 32 -6.53 -0.78 -13.70
C ASN A 32 -5.20 -0.38 -13.04
N TYR A 33 -5.21 0.51 -12.03
CA TYR A 33 -4.00 0.96 -11.31
C TYR A 33 -2.93 1.60 -12.21
N LYS A 34 -3.30 2.13 -13.37
CA LYS A 34 -2.37 2.82 -14.28
C LYS A 34 -2.04 4.23 -13.81
N VAL A 35 -2.92 4.84 -13.01
CA VAL A 35 -2.73 6.17 -12.44
C VAL A 35 -2.83 6.05 -10.93
N ASP A 36 -1.80 6.54 -10.25
CA ASP A 36 -1.82 6.66 -8.79
C ASP A 36 -2.90 7.67 -8.39
N ILE A 37 -3.79 7.25 -7.50
CA ILE A 37 -4.89 8.08 -7.01
C ILE A 37 -4.37 9.33 -6.26
N ALA A 38 -3.13 9.30 -5.77
CA ALA A 38 -2.44 10.48 -5.24
C ALA A 38 -2.20 11.58 -6.29
N ASN A 39 -2.03 11.21 -7.56
CA ASN A 39 -1.79 12.15 -8.67
C ASN A 39 -3.09 12.71 -9.28
N ILE A 40 -4.25 12.22 -8.82
CA ILE A 40 -5.56 12.65 -9.32
C ILE A 40 -6.04 13.84 -8.50
N ARG A 41 -6.68 14.80 -9.17
CA ARG A 41 -7.27 15.96 -8.49
C ARG A 41 -8.21 15.48 -7.37
N ALA A 42 -8.01 15.96 -6.15
CA ALA A 42 -8.81 15.58 -4.98
C ALA A 42 -10.33 15.72 -5.19
N GLY A 43 -10.76 16.70 -6.00
CA GLY A 43 -12.19 16.86 -6.35
C GLY A 43 -12.78 15.68 -7.15
N ILE A 44 -11.98 15.00 -7.96
CA ILE A 44 -12.38 13.79 -8.68
C ILE A 44 -12.50 12.63 -7.68
N VAL A 45 -11.53 12.48 -6.78
CA VAL A 45 -11.52 11.45 -5.73
C VAL A 45 -12.74 11.60 -4.82
N PHE A 46 -13.07 12.81 -4.39
CA PHE A 46 -14.24 13.11 -3.57
C PHE A 46 -15.56 12.74 -4.25
N LYS A 47 -15.73 13.12 -5.53
CA LYS A 47 -16.93 12.72 -6.31
C LYS A 47 -17.04 11.20 -6.44
N LEU A 48 -15.92 10.53 -6.72
CA LEU A 48 -15.88 9.08 -6.88
C LEU A 48 -16.26 8.37 -5.58
N ALA A 49 -15.67 8.80 -4.45
CA ALA A 49 -15.96 8.29 -3.12
C ALA A 49 -17.45 8.48 -2.77
N GLY A 50 -18.01 9.65 -3.07
CA GLY A 50 -19.43 9.94 -2.89
C GLY A 50 -20.35 9.04 -3.71
N ILE A 51 -20.06 8.83 -5.00
CA ILE A 51 -20.86 7.95 -5.89
C ILE A 51 -20.77 6.49 -5.44
N LEU A 52 -19.59 6.06 -5.01
CA LEU A 52 -19.36 4.70 -4.52
C LEU A 52 -19.86 4.50 -3.09
N ASN A 53 -20.24 5.58 -2.39
CA ASN A 53 -20.66 5.60 -1.00
C ASN A 53 -19.62 4.95 -0.07
N ILE A 54 -18.35 5.34 -0.24
CA ILE A 54 -17.21 4.91 0.58
C ILE A 54 -16.42 6.14 1.03
N SER A 55 -15.63 6.03 2.10
CA SER A 55 -14.73 7.11 2.50
C SER A 55 -13.62 7.31 1.47
N MET A 56 -13.07 8.53 1.41
CA MET A 56 -11.88 8.80 0.60
C MET A 56 -10.73 7.87 0.97
N ASP A 57 -10.49 7.63 2.26
CA ASP A 57 -9.44 6.71 2.71
C ASP A 57 -9.65 5.29 2.18
N LYS A 58 -10.89 4.79 2.20
CA LYS A 58 -11.20 3.47 1.65
C LYS A 58 -11.01 3.42 0.14
N LEU A 59 -11.34 4.51 -0.56
CA LEU A 59 -11.10 4.60 -2.00
C LEU A 59 -9.59 4.61 -2.30
N TYR A 60 -8.79 5.34 -1.50
CA TYR A 60 -7.34 5.29 -1.56
C TYR A 60 -6.85 3.85 -1.35
N GLU A 61 -7.24 3.16 -0.28
CA GLU A 61 -6.86 1.75 -0.05
C GLU A 61 -7.21 0.83 -1.23
N LEU A 62 -8.34 1.05 -1.90
CA LEU A 62 -8.80 0.21 -3.01
C LEU A 62 -8.10 0.50 -4.34
N CYS A 63 -7.56 1.71 -4.50
CA CYS A 63 -6.88 2.18 -5.71
C CYS A 63 -5.36 2.24 -5.55
N THR A 64 -4.85 2.12 -4.33
CA THR A 64 -3.43 2.03 -4.07
C THR A 64 -3.06 0.55 -4.16
N ASN A 65 -2.13 0.20 -5.05
CA ASN A 65 -1.63 -1.17 -5.16
C ASN A 65 -0.61 -1.49 -4.03
N GLN A 66 -0.84 -0.88 -2.86
CA GLN A 66 0.00 -0.94 -1.69
C GLN A 66 -0.78 -1.57 -0.55
N ILE A 67 -0.21 -2.60 0.06
CA ILE A 67 -0.77 -3.29 1.20
C ILE A 67 -0.17 -2.63 2.43
N ILE A 68 -1.02 -2.07 3.28
CA ILE A 68 -0.56 -1.44 4.52
C ILE A 68 -0.35 -2.53 5.56
N VAL A 69 0.81 -2.49 6.22
CA VAL A 69 1.20 -3.46 7.25
C VAL A 69 1.57 -2.71 8.51
N TYR A 70 1.13 -3.23 9.65
CA TYR A 70 1.46 -2.67 10.96
C TYR A 70 2.18 -3.73 11.80
N SER A 71 3.24 -3.32 12.49
CA SER A 71 3.84 -4.12 13.57
C SER A 71 3.44 -3.50 14.90
N GLU A 72 2.74 -4.28 15.72
CA GLU A 72 2.31 -3.87 17.05
C GLU A 72 3.52 -3.76 18.00
N GLY A 73 4.47 -4.71 17.90
CA GLY A 73 5.64 -4.78 18.77
C GLY A 73 6.50 -3.51 18.74
N TYR A 74 6.62 -2.89 17.56
CA TYR A 74 7.40 -1.66 17.38
C TYR A 74 6.54 -0.41 17.14
N SER A 75 5.22 -0.56 17.06
CA SER A 75 4.28 0.52 16.68
C SER A 75 4.66 1.23 15.36
N VAL A 76 5.08 0.44 14.36
CA VAL A 76 5.53 0.93 13.05
C VAL A 76 4.53 0.57 11.97
N LYS A 77 4.32 1.52 11.04
CA LYS A 77 3.54 1.33 9.82
C LYS A 77 4.48 1.18 8.62
N GLY A 78 4.24 0.16 7.81
CA GLY A 78 4.87 -0.06 6.52
C GLY A 78 3.86 -0.20 5.38
N THR A 79 4.37 -0.12 4.16
CA THR A 79 3.61 -0.28 2.92
C THR A 79 4.30 -1.29 2.02
N VAL A 80 3.54 -2.23 1.46
CA VAL A 80 4.04 -3.22 0.51
C VAL A 80 3.50 -2.92 -0.87
N ALA A 81 4.36 -2.52 -1.79
CA ALA A 81 4.01 -2.25 -3.17
C ALA A 81 4.47 -3.40 -4.09
N ILE A 82 3.78 -3.59 -5.21
CA ILE A 82 4.27 -4.50 -6.26
C ILE A 82 5.17 -3.71 -7.23
N ARG A 83 6.43 -4.13 -7.37
CA ARG A 83 7.37 -3.63 -8.39
C ARG A 83 8.05 -4.80 -9.09
N ASN A 84 8.11 -4.78 -10.43
CA ASN A 84 8.74 -5.84 -11.25
C ASN A 84 8.31 -7.28 -10.90
N LYS A 85 7.00 -7.52 -10.69
CA LYS A 85 6.43 -8.82 -10.25
C LYS A 85 6.95 -9.32 -8.91
N LYS A 86 7.39 -8.42 -8.03
CA LYS A 86 7.81 -8.72 -6.67
C LYS A 86 7.14 -7.78 -5.69
N TYR A 87 6.95 -8.25 -4.46
CA TYR A 87 6.50 -7.43 -3.35
C TYR A 87 7.69 -6.71 -2.73
N ILE A 88 7.59 -5.39 -2.61
CA ILE A 88 8.58 -4.52 -2.00
C ILE A 88 7.97 -3.91 -0.75
N LEU A 89 8.58 -4.14 0.40
CA LEU A 89 8.24 -3.54 1.69
C LEU A 89 9.00 -2.23 1.85
N GLU A 90 8.29 -1.16 2.20
CA GLU A 90 8.83 0.16 2.47
C GLU A 90 8.29 0.65 3.83
N PHE A 91 9.17 1.08 4.73
CA PHE A 91 8.77 1.65 6.02
C PHE A 91 9.86 2.58 6.57
N GLN A 92 9.49 3.41 7.53
CA GLN A 92 10.44 4.27 8.26
C GLN A 92 10.44 3.87 9.73
N TYR A 93 11.64 3.72 10.29
CA TYR A 93 11.82 3.50 11.72
C TYR A 93 12.92 4.39 12.27
N GLN A 94 12.57 5.19 13.28
CA GLN A 94 13.43 6.26 13.81
C GLN A 94 13.91 7.18 12.65
N ASN A 95 15.22 7.33 12.49
CA ASN A 95 15.84 8.16 11.45
C ASN A 95 16.34 7.35 10.24
N ARG A 96 15.83 6.13 10.04
CA ARG A 96 16.22 5.25 8.93
C ARG A 96 15.00 4.83 8.12
N GLU A 97 15.14 4.96 6.80
CA GLU A 97 14.20 4.39 5.83
C GLU A 97 14.65 2.98 5.47
N PHE A 98 13.69 2.08 5.35
CA PHE A 98 13.89 0.68 5.01
C PHE A 98 13.10 0.35 3.76
N THR A 99 13.79 -0.28 2.81
CA THR A 99 13.21 -0.81 1.58
C THR A 99 13.75 -2.22 1.39
N ASP A 100 12.86 -3.20 1.31
CA ASP A 100 13.25 -4.61 1.22
C ASP A 100 12.39 -5.38 0.23
N GLU A 101 13.01 -6.30 -0.50
CA GLU A 101 12.32 -7.17 -1.45
C GLU A 101 11.86 -8.44 -0.74
N LEU A 102 10.55 -8.67 -0.72
CA LEU A 102 9.96 -9.83 -0.03
C LEU A 102 10.00 -11.08 -0.90
N CYS A 103 9.03 -11.22 -1.80
CA CYS A 103 8.87 -12.42 -2.63
C CYS A 103 8.20 -12.11 -3.97
N PRO A 104 8.35 -12.99 -4.98
CA PRO A 104 7.63 -12.86 -6.25
C PRO A 104 6.12 -12.90 -6.05
N VAL A 105 5.40 -12.13 -6.87
CA VAL A 105 3.93 -12.12 -6.87
C VAL A 105 3.41 -13.46 -7.38
N LYS A 106 2.93 -14.29 -6.46
CA LYS A 106 2.27 -15.58 -6.69
C LYS A 106 0.95 -15.62 -5.94
N LYS A 107 0.00 -16.44 -6.39
CA LYS A 107 -1.34 -16.52 -5.80
C LYS A 107 -1.27 -16.87 -4.30
N GLU A 108 -0.39 -17.81 -3.95
CA GLU A 108 -0.17 -18.26 -2.58
C GLU A 108 0.49 -17.15 -1.75
N ALA A 109 1.50 -16.49 -2.30
CA ALA A 109 2.20 -15.39 -1.65
C ALA A 109 1.25 -14.21 -1.33
N THR A 110 0.34 -13.87 -2.25
CA THR A 110 -0.66 -12.82 -2.06
C THR A 110 -1.56 -13.07 -0.84
N MET A 111 -1.86 -14.34 -0.50
CA MET A 111 -2.71 -14.65 0.66
C MET A 111 -2.01 -14.36 1.99
N PHE A 112 -0.68 -14.46 2.02
CA PHE A 112 0.12 -14.34 3.25
C PHE A 112 1.04 -13.12 3.26
N ILE A 113 0.91 -12.25 2.26
CA ILE A 113 1.86 -11.15 2.06
C ILE A 113 1.89 -10.19 3.24
N GLU A 114 0.76 -9.96 3.91
CA GLU A 114 0.69 -9.14 5.12
C GLU A 114 1.54 -9.74 6.24
N SER A 115 1.39 -11.05 6.49
CA SER A 115 2.17 -11.77 7.51
C SER A 115 3.66 -11.81 7.18
N ILE A 116 4.02 -12.04 5.92
CA ILE A 116 5.41 -12.07 5.45
C ILE A 116 6.05 -10.68 5.65
N ALA A 117 5.36 -9.64 5.23
CA ALA A 117 5.83 -8.27 5.36
C ALA A 117 5.99 -7.84 6.81
N ARG A 118 5.04 -8.21 7.69
CA ARG A 118 5.11 -7.92 9.12
C ARG A 118 6.34 -8.55 9.75
N TRP A 119 6.53 -9.86 9.52
CA TRP A 119 7.68 -10.60 10.02
C TRP A 119 9.01 -10.00 9.54
N GLN A 120 9.10 -9.67 8.25
CA GLN A 120 10.31 -9.07 7.69
C GLN A 120 10.58 -7.67 8.27
N MET A 121 9.54 -6.87 8.46
CA MET A 121 9.63 -5.55 9.09
C MET A 121 10.19 -5.67 10.52
N GLU A 122 9.63 -6.56 11.33
CA GLU A 122 10.06 -6.81 12.71
C GLU A 122 11.50 -7.29 12.80
N LYS A 123 11.89 -8.16 11.87
CA LYS A 123 13.27 -8.65 11.76
C LYS A 123 14.25 -7.52 11.45
N LEU A 124 13.95 -6.69 10.43
CA LEU A 124 14.82 -5.57 10.03
C LEU A 124 14.97 -4.53 11.15
N ILE A 125 13.89 -4.26 11.89
CA ILE A 125 13.94 -3.37 13.06
C ILE A 125 14.83 -3.98 14.15
N SER A 126 14.64 -5.26 14.49
CA SER A 126 15.44 -5.96 15.49
C SER A 126 16.93 -5.95 15.14
N ASP A 127 17.27 -6.23 13.88
CA ASP A 127 18.66 -6.23 13.41
C ASP A 127 19.29 -4.83 13.55
N TYR A 128 18.55 -3.79 13.19
CA TYR A 128 19.00 -2.40 13.33
C TYR A 128 19.20 -1.95 14.79
N GLU A 129 18.31 -2.34 15.70
CA GLU A 129 18.48 -2.04 17.12
C GLU A 129 19.71 -2.73 17.70
N MET A 130 19.95 -3.99 17.31
CA MET A 130 21.14 -4.73 17.71
C MET A 130 22.42 -4.05 17.20
N GLU A 131 22.48 -3.63 15.93
CA GLU A 131 23.62 -2.89 15.38
C GLU A 131 23.93 -1.63 16.21
N LYS A 132 22.90 -0.84 16.55
CA LYS A 132 23.06 0.34 17.40
C LYS A 132 23.63 0.02 18.77
N ILE A 133 23.14 -1.03 19.42
CA ILE A 133 23.62 -1.45 20.74
C ILE A 133 25.10 -1.85 20.66
N TYR A 134 25.49 -2.63 19.64
CA TYR A 134 26.89 -3.01 19.44
C TYR A 134 27.80 -1.79 19.25
N GLU A 135 27.38 -0.81 18.44
CA GLU A 135 28.16 0.42 18.27
C GLU A 135 28.36 1.20 19.57
N LEU A 136 27.32 1.28 20.40
CA LEU A 136 27.39 1.95 21.71
C LEU A 136 28.36 1.23 22.65
N CYS A 137 28.30 -0.10 22.71
CA CYS A 137 29.22 -0.91 23.52
C CYS A 137 30.69 -0.71 23.11
N ILE A 138 30.98 -0.69 21.80
CA ILE A 138 32.35 -0.46 21.30
C ILE A 138 32.83 0.95 21.65
N LYS A 139 31.96 1.97 21.50
CA LYS A 139 32.31 3.36 21.84
C LYS A 139 32.53 3.56 23.34
N ALA A 140 31.82 2.84 24.20
CA ALA A 140 31.97 2.91 25.65
C ALA A 140 33.25 2.24 26.18
N GLN A 141 33.93 1.42 25.37
CA GLN A 141 35.20 0.77 25.70
C GLN A 141 36.44 1.59 25.27
N ARG A 142 36.25 2.76 24.65
CA ARG A 142 37.31 3.72 24.31
C ARG A 142 37.25 4.93 25.21
#